data_AF-A0A3R9NI66-F1
#
_entry.id   AF-A0A3R9NI66-F1
#
_cell.length_a   1.000
_cell.length_b   1.000
_cell.length_c   1.000
_cell.angle_alpha   90.00
_cell.angle_beta   90.00
_cell.angle_gamma   90.00
#
_symmetry.space_group_name_H-M   'P 1'
#
loop_
_entity.id
_entity.type
_entity.pdbx_description
1 polymer ?
#
loop_
_entity_poly.entity_id
_entity_poly.type
_entity_poly.pdbx_seq_one_letter_code
_entity_poly.pdbx_strand_id
1 'polypeptide(L)' 'MSLENAPDEVKLAVDLIMLLETHAIPAETVLKALEIVRRDFEGKLPSPRPSP' A
#
# COMPACT_ATOMS: atom_id res chain seq x y z
N MET A 1 -16.84 10.80 11.36
CA MET A 1 -16.98 10.37 9.95
C MET A 1 -16.52 8.92 9.89
N SER A 2 -17.36 8.01 9.39
CA SER A 2 -17.10 6.56 9.44
C SER A 2 -16.19 6.14 8.28
N LEU A 3 -15.16 5.35 8.57
CA LEU A 3 -14.30 4.72 7.55
C LEU A 3 -15.08 3.73 6.65
N GLU A 4 -16.29 3.33 7.06
CA GLU A 4 -17.14 2.37 6.35
C GLU A 4 -17.43 2.75 4.89
N ASN A 5 -17.53 4.05 4.58
CA ASN A 5 -17.82 4.55 3.24
C ASN A 5 -16.58 4.98 2.44
N ALA A 6 -15.37 4.80 3.00
CA ALA A 6 -14.15 5.16 2.28
C ALA A 6 -13.84 4.15 1.15
N PRO A 7 -13.14 4.58 0.09
CA PRO A 7 -12.58 3.67 -0.91
C PRO A 7 -11.69 2.59 -0.26
N ASP A 8 -11.61 1.42 -0.89
CA ASP A 8 -10.91 0.27 -0.33
C ASP A 8 -9.41 0.55 -0.12
N GLU A 9 -8.79 1.32 -1.03
CA GLU A 9 -7.40 1.74 -0.92
C GLU A 9 -7.15 2.65 0.29
N VAL A 10 -8.14 3.47 0.67
CA VAL A 10 -8.06 4.36 1.83
C VAL A 10 -8.19 3.55 3.12
N LYS A 11 -9.13 2.60 3.17
CA LYS A 11 -9.30 1.69 4.31
C LYS A 11 -8.04 0.88 4.56
N LEU A 12 -7.50 0.27 3.49
CA LEU A 12 -6.27 -0.51 3.56
C LEU A 12 -5.08 0.34 4.02
N ALA A 13 -4.95 1.57 3.54
CA ALA A 13 -3.89 2.47 3.99
C ALA A 13 -4.00 2.77 5.48
N VAL A 14 -5.20 3.02 6.01
CA VAL A 14 -5.43 3.25 7.44
C VAL A 14 -5.08 2.03 8.27
N ASP A 15 -5.52 0.83 7.86
CA ASP A 15 -5.20 -0.41 8.57
C ASP A 15 -3.69 -0.68 8.60
N LEU A 16 -3.01 -0.46 7.47
CA LEU A 16 -1.55 -0.59 7.38
C LEU A 16 -0.84 0.41 8.29
N ILE A 17 -1.28 1.67 8.34
CA ILE A 17 -0.69 2.69 9.22
C ILE A 17 -0.85 2.28 10.68
N MET A 18 -2.05 1.87 11.11
CA MET A 18 -2.28 1.41 12.48
C MET A 18 -1.38 0.22 12.85
N LEU A 19 -1.23 -0.75 11.94
CA LEU A 19 -0.36 -1.90 12.16
C LEU A 19 1.10 -1.48 12.37
N LEU A 20 1.61 -0.57 11.53
CA LEU A 20 3.00 -0.11 11.57
C LEU A 20 3.28 0.75 12.81
N GLU A 21 2.33 1.60 13.20
CA GLU A 21 2.41 2.39 14.44
C GLU A 21 2.38 1.50 15.68
N THR A 22 1.54 0.46 15.70
CA THR A 22 1.46 -0.51 16.82
C THR A 22 2.80 -1.21 17.06
N HIS A 23 3.56 -1.45 15.98
CA HIS A 23 4.90 -2.05 16.06
C HIS A 23 6.02 -1.01 16.22
N ALA A 24 5.69 0.28 16.38
CA ALA A 24 6.62 1.39 16.50
C ALA A 24 7.70 1.41 15.40
N ILE A 25 7.33 1.04 14.17
CA ILE A 25 8.28 0.99 13.06
C ILE A 25 8.66 2.43 12.66
N PRO A 26 9.96 2.77 12.54
CA PRO A 26 10.36 4.11 12.11
C PRO A 26 9.81 4.45 10.71
N ALA A 27 9.29 5.67 10.54
CA ALA A 27 8.69 6.12 9.29
C ALA A 27 9.63 5.96 8.08
N GLU A 28 10.93 6.22 8.24
CA GLU A 28 11.91 6.01 7.16
C GLU A 28 11.97 4.54 6.70
N THR A 29 11.90 3.60 7.64
CA THR A 29 11.87 2.17 7.35
C THR A 29 10.56 1.78 6.67
N VAL A 30 9.43 2.30 7.15
CA VAL A 30 8.12 2.12 6.51
C VAL A 30 8.14 2.56 5.05
N LEU A 31 8.62 3.78 4.78
CA LEU A 31 8.63 4.34 3.42
C LEU A 31 9.50 3.49 2.48
N LYS A 32 10.68 3.04 2.94
CA LYS A 32 11.54 2.12 2.17
C LYS A 32 10.84 0.78 1.88
N ALA A 33 10.12 0.22 2.85
CA ALA A 33 9.37 -1.02 2.66
C ALA A 33 8.19 -0.84 1.69
N LEU A 34 7.44 0.26 1.80
CA LEU A 34 6.32 0.57 0.90
C LEU A 34 6.78 0.72 -0.56
N GLU A 35 7.96 1.28 -0.81
CA GLU A 35 8.55 1.35 -2.16
C GLU A 35 8.82 -0.05 -2.74
N ILE A 36 9.28 -0.99 -1.92
CA ILE A 36 9.49 -2.40 -2.33
C ILE A 36 8.15 -3.06 -2.65
N VAL A 37 7.16 -2.91 -1.75
CA VAL A 37 5.81 -3.44 -1.93
C VAL A 37 5.19 -2.88 -3.21
N ARG A 38 5.30 -1.57 -3.45
CA ARG A 38 4.77 -0.93 -4.67
C ARG A 38 5.32 -1.61 -5.93
N ARG A 39 6.64 -1.78 -6.01
CA ARG A 39 7.31 -2.42 -7.17
C ARG A 39 6.86 -3.87 -7.39
N ASP A 40 6.67 -4.62 -6.30
CA ASP A 40 6.18 -6.00 -6.38
C ASP A 40 4.75 -6.07 -6.95
N PHE A 41 3.87 -5.17 -6.53
CA PHE A 41 2.50 -5.10 -7.08
C PHE A 41 2.44 -4.51 -8.48
N GLU A 42 3.29 -3.53 -8.82
CA GLU A 42 3.46 -3.03 -10.20
C GLU A 42 3.82 -4.17 -11.17
N GLY A 43 4.69 -5.10 -10.77
CA GLY A 43 5.05 -6.27 -11.57
C GLY A 43 3.92 -7.31 -11.73
N LYS A 44 2.92 -7.28 -10.85
CA LYS A 44 1.72 -8.15 -10.92
C LYS A 44 0.61 -7.54 -11.77
N LEU A 45 0.66 -6.24 -12.03
CA LEU A 45 -0.29 -5.62 -12.95
C LEU A 45 -0.07 -6.17 -14.35
N PRO A 46 -1.14 -6.46 -15.10
CA PRO A 46 -1.00 -6.90 -16.48
C PRO A 46 -0.20 -5.84 -17.23
N SER A 47 0.97 -6.22 -17.73
CA SER A 47 1.68 -5.35 -18.67
C SER A 47 0.72 -5.07 -19.82
N PRO A 48 0.56 -3.81 -20.26
CA PRO A 48 -0.17 -3.54 -21.47
C PRO A 48 0.53 -4.33 -22.57
N ARG A 49 -0.12 -5.42 -23.04
CA ARG A 49 0.44 -6.24 -24.11
C ARG A 49 0.76 -5.29 -25.25
N PRO A 50 1.97 -5.34 -25.84
CA PRO A 50 2.15 -4.67 -27.11
C PRO A 50 1.19 -5.36 -28.09
N SER A 51 0.18 -4.61 -28.55
CA SER A 51 -0.64 -5.01 -29.68
C SER A 51 0.30 -5.32 -30.86
N PRO A 52 0.11 -6.45 -31.57
CA PRO A 52 0.92 -6.78 -32.75
C PRO A 52 0.79 -5.74 -33.86
#